data_AF-A0A2H9MSP4-F1
#
_entry.id   AF-A0A2H9MSP4-F1
#
_cell.length_a   1.000
_cell.length_b   1.000
_cell.length_c   1.000
_cell.angle_alpha   90.00
_cell.angle_beta   90.00
_cell.angle_gamma   90.00
#
_symmetry.space_group_name_H-M   'P 1'
#
loop_
_entity.id
_entity.type
_entity.pdbx_description
1 polymer ?
#
loop_
_entity_poly.entity_id
_entity_poly.type
_entity_poly.pdbx_seq_one_letter_code
_entity_poly.pdbx_strand_id
1 'polypeptide(L)'
;SIISDTQVSVGDTCLIQIPDQKILEVIKLQAGCKALVTRGINAGQVGKVESIEGGTFILPKRAVLALGDRKIEIPEDIIMAIGKEEPIIQIK
;
A
#
# COMPACT_ATOMS: atom_id res chain seq x y z
N SER A 1 -12.48 -17.70 -12.47
CA SER A 1 -12.10 -17.10 -11.18
C SER A 1 -10.79 -17.71 -10.73
N ILE A 2 -9.77 -16.90 -10.46
CA ILE A 2 -8.56 -17.39 -9.78
C ILE A 2 -8.93 -17.52 -8.31
N ILE A 3 -9.12 -18.75 -7.85
CA ILE A 3 -9.27 -19.07 -6.43
C ILE A 3 -7.87 -19.51 -5.99
N SER A 4 -7.25 -18.74 -5.10
CA SER A 4 -5.93 -19.02 -4.54
C SER A 4 -6.06 -19.07 -3.02
N ASP A 5 -5.46 -20.07 -2.38
CA ASP A 5 -5.45 -20.24 -0.91
C ASP A 5 -4.53 -19.22 -0.20
N THR A 6 -4.06 -18.20 -0.92
CA THR A 6 -3.16 -17.19 -0.39
C THR A 6 -3.91 -16.30 0.59
N GLN A 7 -3.44 -16.25 1.84
CA GLN A 7 -4.03 -15.44 2.91
C GLN A 7 -3.71 -13.96 2.69
N VAL A 8 -4.64 -13.24 2.06
CA VAL A 8 -4.55 -11.80 1.76
C VAL A 8 -5.60 -11.01 2.54
N SER A 9 -5.25 -9.81 2.98
CA SER A 9 -6.18 -8.89 3.64
C SER A 9 -6.54 -7.73 2.70
N VAL A 10 -7.71 -7.11 2.94
CA VAL A 10 -8.09 -5.87 2.23
C VAL A 10 -7.07 -4.78 2.57
N GLY A 11 -6.49 -4.16 1.54
CA GLY A 11 -5.41 -3.19 1.66
C GLY A 11 -4.03 -3.74 1.25
N ASP A 12 -3.86 -5.06 1.22
CA ASP A 12 -2.61 -5.68 0.77
C ASP A 12 -2.45 -5.57 -0.75
N THR A 13 -1.20 -5.50 -1.19
CA THR A 13 -0.84 -5.43 -2.62
C THR A 13 -0.22 -6.75 -3.07
N CYS A 14 -0.65 -7.29 -4.20
CA CYS A 14 -0.11 -8.53 -4.75
C CYS A 14 0.75 -8.25 -5.99
N LEU A 15 1.98 -8.75 -5.99
CA LEU A 15 2.78 -8.84 -7.20
C LEU A 15 2.30 -10.04 -8.01
N ILE A 16 1.82 -9.79 -9.22
CA ILE A 16 1.34 -10.84 -10.13
C ILE A 16 2.22 -10.92 -11.38
N GLN A 17 2.44 -12.14 -11.86
CA GLN A 17 3.09 -12.40 -13.13
C GLN A 17 2.05 -12.44 -14.26
N ILE A 18 2.34 -11.80 -15.39
CA ILE A 18 1.51 -11.83 -16.61
C ILE A 18 2.33 -12.49 -17.72
N PRO A 19 1.77 -13.40 -18.54
CA PRO A 19 0.34 -13.76 -18.65
C PRO A 19 -0.17 -14.82 -17.67
N ASP A 20 0.71 -15.51 -16.93
CA ASP A 20 0.36 -16.68 -16.12
C ASP A 20 -0.58 -16.42 -14.91
N GLN A 21 -0.82 -15.15 -14.57
CA GLN A 21 -1.66 -14.67 -13.46
C GLN A 21 -1.34 -15.34 -12.10
N LYS A 22 -0.06 -15.67 -11.88
CA LYS A 22 0.43 -16.22 -10.61
C LYS A 22 0.77 -15.11 -9.63
N ILE A 23 0.37 -15.27 -8.37
CA ILE A 23 0.77 -14.38 -7.27
C ILE A 23 2.20 -14.75 -6.89
N LEU A 24 3.15 -13.84 -7.11
CA LEU A 24 4.56 -14.03 -6.76
C LEU A 24 4.83 -13.63 -5.32
N GLU A 25 4.29 -12.49 -4.90
CA GLU A 25 4.48 -11.94 -3.56
C GLU A 25 3.26 -11.15 -3.10
N VAL A 26 3.01 -11.16 -1.79
CA VAL A 26 1.99 -10.33 -1.14
C VAL A 26 2.70 -9.33 -0.22
N ILE A 27 2.51 -8.05 -0.52
CA ILE A 27 2.98 -6.93 0.29
C ILE A 27 1.85 -6.51 1.23
N LYS A 28 2.09 -6.72 2.53
CA LYS A 28 1.14 -6.30 3.56
C LYS A 28 1.20 -4.80 3.79
N LEU A 29 0.04 -4.16 3.92
CA LEU A 29 -0.01 -2.77 4.32
C LEU A 29 0.16 -2.67 5.85
N GLN A 30 1.36 -2.30 6.28
CA GLN A 30 1.71 -2.20 7.70
C GLN A 30 2.75 -1.10 7.94
N ALA A 31 2.90 -0.68 9.19
CA ALA A 31 3.95 0.24 9.60
C ALA A 31 5.33 -0.26 9.13
N GLY A 32 6.11 0.64 8.56
CA GLY A 32 7.44 0.36 8.01
C GLY A 32 7.47 0.17 6.49
N CYS A 33 6.35 -0.16 5.83
CA CYS A 33 6.34 -0.37 4.38
C CYS A 33 6.44 0.94 3.58
N LYS A 34 6.88 0.85 2.32
CA LYS A 34 6.74 1.94 1.36
C LYS A 34 5.38 1.86 0.70
N ALA A 35 4.69 2.99 0.60
CA ALA A 35 3.43 3.10 -0.12
C ALA A 35 3.48 4.23 -1.15
N LEU A 36 2.80 4.00 -2.27
CA LEU A 36 2.55 4.95 -3.33
C LEU A 36 1.15 5.54 -3.14
N VAL A 37 1.06 6.87 -3.18
CA VAL A 37 -0.24 7.56 -3.21
C VAL A 37 -0.81 7.47 -4.62
N THR A 38 -2.00 6.88 -4.76
CA THR A 38 -2.63 6.63 -6.07
C THR A 38 -3.62 7.72 -6.45
N ARG A 39 -4.15 8.49 -5.48
CA ARG A 39 -5.16 9.55 -5.73
C ARG A 39 -4.95 10.76 -4.80
N GLY A 40 -5.52 11.90 -5.16
CA GLY A 40 -5.47 13.15 -4.39
C GLY A 40 -4.31 14.07 -4.76
N ILE A 41 -4.10 15.13 -3.97
CA ILE A 41 -3.09 16.17 -4.24
C ILE A 41 -1.64 15.64 -4.20
N ASN A 42 -1.42 14.52 -3.52
CA ASN A 42 -0.12 13.88 -3.37
C ASN A 42 0.06 12.65 -4.28
N ALA A 43 -0.85 12.44 -5.25
CA ALA A 43 -0.76 11.30 -6.17
C ALA A 43 0.59 11.23 -6.88
N GLY A 44 1.13 10.01 -7.01
CA GLY A 44 2.46 9.75 -7.58
C GLY A 44 3.61 9.85 -6.58
N GLN A 45 3.38 10.39 -5.38
CA GLN A 45 4.42 10.45 -4.36
C GLN A 45 4.57 9.12 -3.61
N VAL A 46 5.80 8.79 -3.26
CA VAL A 46 6.17 7.58 -2.52
C VAL A 46 6.63 7.98 -1.14
N GLY A 47 6.05 7.34 -0.12
CA GLY A 47 6.39 7.58 1.28
C GLY A 47 6.54 6.30 2.08
N LYS A 48 7.12 6.43 3.27
CA LYS A 48 7.14 5.35 4.25
C LYS A 48 5.90 5.46 5.14
N VAL A 49 5.18 4.35 5.32
CA VAL A 49 4.07 4.26 6.27
C VAL A 49 4.67 4.20 7.67
N GLU A 50 4.41 5.20 8.50
CA GLU A 50 4.84 5.20 9.90
C GLU A 50 3.86 4.43 10.80
N SER A 51 2.57 4.67 10.61
CA SER A 51 1.50 4.04 11.37
C SER A 51 0.23 3.95 10.54
N ILE A 52 -0.62 2.99 10.90
CA ILE A 52 -1.98 2.86 10.39
C ILE A 52 -2.91 3.05 11.58
N GLU A 53 -3.68 4.12 11.54
CA GLU A 53 -4.71 4.40 12.52
C GLU A 53 -5.98 3.63 12.17
N GLY A 54 -6.52 2.96 13.19
CA GLY A 54 -7.79 2.25 13.07
C GLY A 54 -8.93 3.19 12.71
N GLY A 55 -9.66 2.84 11.65
CA GLY A 55 -10.91 3.49 11.29
C GLY A 55 -12.06 3.04 12.19
N THR A 56 -13.11 3.86 12.25
CA THR A 56 -14.40 3.48 12.86
C THR A 56 -15.42 3.21 11.74
N PHE A 57 -16.66 2.91 12.08
CA PHE A 57 -17.72 2.75 11.07
C PHE A 57 -17.93 4.02 10.22
N ILE A 58 -17.63 5.19 10.77
CA ILE A 58 -17.83 6.50 10.14
C ILE A 58 -16.52 7.03 9.55
N LEU A 59 -15.39 6.80 10.24
CA LEU A 59 -14.09 7.29 9.81
C LEU A 59 -13.30 6.18 9.10
N PRO A 60 -12.89 6.36 7.83
CA PRO A 60 -12.04 5.39 7.16
C PRO A 60 -10.71 5.25 7.89
N LYS A 61 -10.06 4.09 7.72
CA LYS A 61 -8.69 3.88 8.20
C LYS A 61 -7.76 4.90 7.54
N ARG A 62 -6.83 5.44 8.31
CA ARG A 62 -5.85 6.43 7.84
C ARG A 62 -4.45 5.91 8.08
N ALA A 63 -3.55 6.19 7.17
CA ALA A 63 -2.14 5.92 7.32
C ALA A 63 -1.38 7.24 7.43
N VAL A 64 -0.40 7.27 8.34
CA VAL A 64 0.56 8.37 8.43
C VAL A 64 1.73 8.04 7.50
N LEU A 65 1.90 8.86 6.47
CA LEU A 65 2.96 8.73 5.48
C LEU A 65 4.04 9.79 5.70
N ALA A 66 5.29 9.33 5.78
CA ALA A 66 6.46 10.19 5.71
C ALA A 66 6.90 10.35 4.24
N LEU A 67 6.68 11.54 3.69
CA LEU A 67 7.11 11.98 2.36
C LEU A 67 8.31 12.92 2.53
N GLY A 68 9.52 12.36 2.47
CA GLY A 68 10.74 13.11 2.80
C GLY A 68 10.69 13.62 4.24
N ASP A 69 10.77 14.94 4.42
CA ASP A 69 10.76 15.59 5.74
C ASP A 69 9.34 15.90 6.26
N ARG A 70 8.30 15.61 5.47
CA ARG A 70 6.91 15.92 5.82
C ARG A 70 6.14 14.66 6.19
N LYS A 71 5.38 14.75 7.27
CA LYS A 71 4.40 13.73 7.66
C LYS A 71 3.01 14.19 7.26
N ILE A 72 2.27 13.32 6.59
CA ILE A 72 0.90 13.59 6.17
C ILE A 72 0.00 12.41 6.50
N GLU A 73 -1.24 12.71 6.84
CA GLU A 73 -2.28 11.69 7.03
C GLU A 73 -3.06 11.51 5.73
N ILE A 74 -3.14 10.28 5.26
CA ILE A 74 -3.86 9.92 4.05
C ILE A 74 -4.76 8.71 4.34
N PRO A 75 -6.01 8.70 3.84
CA PRO A 75 -6.86 7.51 3.85
C PRO A 75 -6.21 6.27 3.22
N GLU A 76 -6.42 5.09 3.82
CA GLU A 76 -5.83 3.82 3.38
C GLU A 76 -6.25 3.41 1.96
N ASP A 77 -7.45 3.81 1.53
CA ASP A 77 -8.03 3.44 0.23
C ASP A 77 -7.37 4.14 -0.96
N ILE A 78 -6.59 5.20 -0.74
CA ILE A 78 -5.87 5.93 -1.79
C ILE A 78 -4.36 5.71 -1.77
N ILE A 79 -3.90 4.72 -1.01
CA ILE A 79 -2.49 4.31 -0.95
C ILE A 79 -2.34 2.85 -1.37
N MET A 80 -1.18 2.52 -1.91
CA MET A 80 -0.85 1.16 -2.33
C MET A 80 0.53 0.79 -1.81
N ALA A 81 0.66 -0.32 -1.10
CA ALA A 81 1.94 -0.79 -0.62
C ALA A 81 2.80 -1.28 -1.80
N ILE A 82 3.99 -0.69 -1.97
CA ILE A 82 4.89 -0.99 -3.10
C ILE A 82 6.13 -1.79 -2.68
N GLY A 83 6.28 -2.06 -1.38
CA GLY A 83 7.36 -2.91 -0.87
C GLY A 83 7.59 -2.73 0.63
N LYS A 84 8.35 -3.66 1.24
CA LYS A 84 8.64 -3.64 2.68
C LYS A 84 9.68 -2.57 3.03
N GLU A 85 10.80 -2.55 2.34
CA GLU A 85 11.87 -1.55 2.53
C GLU A 85 12.20 -0.83 1.22
N GLU A 86 12.20 -1.57 0.12
CA GLU A 86 12.43 -1.06 -1.22
C GLU A 86 11.22 -1.31 -2.12
N PRO A 87 10.94 -0.40 -3.08
CA PRO A 87 9.93 -0.65 -4.09
C PRO A 87 10.28 -1.90 -4.89
N ILE A 88 9.40 -2.90 -4.91
CA ILE A 88 9.56 -4.08 -5.79
C ILE A 88 9.26 -3.75 -7.25
N ILE A 89 8.63 -2.60 -7.49
CA ILE A 89 8.33 -2.06 -8.81
C ILE A 89 9.22 -0.85 -9.10
N GLN A 90 9.67 -0.73 -10.35
CA GLN A 90 10.35 0.46 -10.82
C GLN A 90 9.33 1.57 -11.05
N ILE A 91 9.49 2.69 -10.35
CA ILE A 91 8.72 3.92 -10.55
C ILE A 91 9.61 4.84 -11.40
N LYS A 92 9.15 5.18 -12.61
CA LYS A 92 9.88 6.01 -13.59
C LYS A 92 9.33 7.42 -13.65
#